data_AF-A0A7C4FR96-F1
#
_entry.id   AF-A0A7C4FR96-F1
#
_cell.length_a   1.000
_cell.length_b   1.000
_cell.length_c   1.000
_cell.angle_alpha   90.00
_cell.angle_beta   90.00
_cell.angle_gamma   90.00
#
_symmetry.space_group_name_H-M   'P 1'
#
loop_
_entity.id
_entity.type
_entity.pdbx_description
1 polymer ?
#
loop_
_entity_poly.entity_id
_entity_poly.type
_entity_poly.pdbx_seq_one_letter_code
_entity_poly.pdbx_strand_id
1 'polypeptide(L)'
;MIDIGVLELYAKRKESFMVSKMHITIEIDGEARALYVRLQDGEIAKTIEYPEQQEIFLDLDGQGQLLGIEILDPSDIDLATILKNIAREYGIDDLSSLIYKSLVDLAA
;
A
#
# COMPACT_ATOMS: atom_id res chain seq x y z
N MET A 1 -15.22 4.35 4.64
CA MET A 1 -14.58 3.11 5.08
C MET A 1 -14.71 2.12 3.96
N ILE A 2 -13.59 1.66 3.41
CA ILE A 2 -13.59 0.37 2.71
C ILE A 2 -13.90 -0.65 3.81
N ASP A 3 -14.91 -1.49 3.62
CA ASP A 3 -15.13 -2.61 4.52
C ASP A 3 -14.09 -3.66 4.17
N ILE A 4 -13.11 -3.83 5.04
CA ILE A 4 -11.95 -4.69 4.82
C ILE A 4 -12.16 -6.04 5.50
N GLY A 5 -13.36 -6.28 6.06
CA GLY A 5 -13.87 -7.62 6.39
C GLY A 5 -13.97 -8.53 5.15
N VAL A 6 -13.81 -7.98 3.95
CA VAL A 6 -13.68 -8.74 2.71
C VAL A 6 -12.27 -9.35 2.54
N LEU A 7 -11.23 -8.86 3.22
CA LEU A 7 -9.88 -9.46 3.13
C LEU A 7 -9.81 -10.88 3.70
N GLU A 8 -10.62 -11.19 4.72
CA GLU A 8 -10.74 -12.56 5.25
C GLU A 8 -11.30 -13.55 4.21
N LEU A 9 -11.95 -13.06 3.15
CA LEU A 9 -12.58 -13.87 2.11
C LEU A 9 -11.75 -13.97 0.82
N TYR A 10 -10.68 -13.18 0.66
CA TYR A 10 -9.89 -13.19 -0.57
C TYR A 10 -8.69 -14.13 -0.48
N ALA A 11 -8.66 -15.12 -1.37
CA ALA A 11 -7.40 -15.73 -1.81
C ALA A 11 -6.45 -14.62 -2.35
N LYS A 12 -5.13 -14.85 -2.30
CA LYS A 12 -4.13 -13.87 -2.77
C LYS A 12 -4.52 -13.25 -4.12
N ARG A 13 -4.71 -11.93 -4.15
CA ARG A 13 -5.06 -11.17 -5.37
C ARG A 13 -4.01 -10.10 -5.61
N LYS A 14 -3.64 -9.92 -6.88
CA LYS A 14 -2.57 -9.01 -7.28
C LYS A 14 -2.96 -8.26 -8.54
N GLU A 15 -2.81 -6.95 -8.51
CA GLU A 15 -3.06 -6.09 -9.66
C GLU A 15 -1.89 -5.12 -9.85
N SER A 16 -1.53 -4.88 -11.10
CA SER A 16 -0.48 -3.94 -11.46
C SER A 16 -1.01 -2.92 -12.46
N PHE A 17 -0.65 -1.66 -12.29
CA PHE A 17 -1.08 -0.57 -13.15
C PHE A 17 -0.02 0.53 -13.24
N MET A 18 -0.13 1.34 -14.27
CA MET A 18 0.78 2.45 -14.52
C MET A 18 0.21 3.76 -13.96
N VAL A 19 1.02 4.46 -13.18
CA VAL A 19 0.74 5.83 -12.71
C VAL A 19 1.85 6.72 -13.20
N SER A 20 1.54 7.62 -14.13
CA SER A 20 2.55 8.43 -14.82
C SER A 20 3.65 7.55 -15.45
N LYS A 21 4.82 7.42 -14.81
CA LYS A 21 5.93 6.55 -15.24
C LYS A 21 6.26 5.44 -14.24
N MET A 22 5.48 5.30 -13.17
CA MET A 22 5.66 4.30 -12.14
C MET A 22 4.79 3.08 -12.42
N HIS A 23 5.35 1.90 -12.20
CA HIS A 23 4.62 0.64 -12.23
C HIS A 23 4.24 0.27 -10.79
N ILE A 24 2.98 0.54 -10.43
CA ILE A 24 2.46 0.26 -9.10
C ILE A 24 1.86 -1.15 -9.11
N THR A 25 2.12 -1.90 -8.05
CA THR A 25 1.52 -3.22 -7.82
C THR A 25 0.87 -3.25 -6.46
N ILE A 26 -0.38 -3.66 -6.41
CA ILE A 26 -1.14 -3.87 -5.19
C ILE A 26 -1.38 -5.37 -5.04
N GLU A 27 -1.07 -5.91 -3.88
CA GLU A 27 -1.29 -7.31 -3.55
C GLU A 27 -2.03 -7.40 -2.21
N ILE A 28 -3.12 -8.15 -2.22
CA ILE A 28 -3.92 -8.48 -1.04
C ILE A 28 -3.63 -9.94 -0.69
N ASP A 29 -3.22 -10.19 0.55
CA ASP A 29 -3.03 -11.52 1.11
C ASP A 29 -4.03 -11.74 2.26
N GLY A 30 -5.12 -12.45 2.00
CA GLY A 30 -6.13 -12.75 3.02
C GLY A 30 -5.66 -13.71 4.11
N GLU A 31 -4.66 -14.56 3.83
CA GLU A 31 -4.09 -15.47 4.84
C GLU A 31 -3.21 -14.69 5.82
N ALA A 32 -2.36 -13.79 5.31
CA ALA A 32 -1.55 -12.89 6.13
C ALA A 32 -2.34 -11.69 6.67
N ARG A 33 -3.58 -11.49 6.21
CA ARG A 33 -4.41 -10.30 6.47
C ARG A 33 -3.66 -9.00 6.18
N ALA A 34 -2.99 -8.97 5.03
CA ALA A 34 -2.07 -7.90 4.67
C ALA A 34 -2.38 -7.28 3.30
N LEU A 35 -2.04 -5.99 3.16
CA LEU A 35 -2.06 -5.23 1.92
C LEU A 35 -0.65 -4.75 1.62
N TYR A 36 -0.14 -5.14 0.46
CA TYR A 36 1.15 -4.73 -0.06
C TYR A 36 0.96 -3.75 -1.22
N VAL A 37 1.63 -2.61 -1.17
CA VAL A 37 1.67 -1.63 -2.25
C VAL A 37 3.11 -1.41 -2.64
N ARG A 38 3.52 -1.96 -3.78
CA ARG A 38 4.83 -1.72 -4.37
C ARG A 38 4.75 -0.58 -5.37
N LEU A 39 5.59 0.43 -5.19
CA LEU A 39 5.57 1.68 -5.96
C LEU A 39 6.57 1.67 -7.12
N GLN A 40 7.68 0.96 -6.93
CA GLN A 40 8.75 0.82 -7.92
C GLN A 40 9.58 -0.44 -7.68
N ASP A 41 10.35 -0.82 -8.69
CA ASP A 41 11.36 -1.86 -8.56
C ASP A 41 12.62 -1.32 -7.89
N GLY A 42 13.25 -2.13 -7.04
CA GLY A 42 14.42 -1.74 -6.28
C GLY A 42 14.77 -2.76 -5.20
N GLU A 43 15.94 -2.59 -4.60
CA GLU A 43 16.40 -3.37 -3.46
C GLU A 43 16.01 -2.67 -2.15
N ILE A 44 15.33 -3.40 -1.27
CA ILE A 44 14.97 -2.90 0.06
C ILE A 44 16.24 -2.87 0.91
N ALA A 45 16.68 -1.67 1.28
CA ALA A 45 17.78 -1.49 2.22
C ALA A 45 17.30 -1.47 3.67
N LYS A 46 16.07 -0.98 3.90
CA LYS A 46 15.49 -0.85 5.24
C LYS A 46 13.96 -0.86 5.21
N THR A 47 13.36 -1.53 6.18
CA THR A 47 11.93 -1.40 6.50
C THR A 47 11.79 -0.60 7.80
N ILE A 48 10.87 0.36 7.84
CA ILE A 48 10.55 1.14 9.04
C ILE A 48 9.06 1.08 9.36
N GLU A 49 8.72 1.12 10.64
CA GLU A 49 7.34 1.28 11.11
C GLU A 49 6.89 2.73 10.92
N TYR A 50 5.65 2.93 10.48
CA TYR A 50 5.07 4.26 10.32
C TYR A 50 4.70 4.84 11.71
N PRO A 51 5.17 6.04 12.07
CA PRO A 51 5.08 6.51 13.46
C PRO A 51 3.65 6.64 14.02
N GLU A 52 2.66 6.86 13.16
CA GLU A 52 1.27 7.11 13.56
C GLU A 52 0.43 5.82 13.62
N GLN A 53 0.87 4.73 12.98
CA GLN A 53 0.16 3.44 12.92
C GLN A 53 1.16 2.28 12.84
N GLN A 54 1.19 1.46 13.88
CA GLN A 54 2.19 0.39 14.07
C GLN A 54 2.03 -0.76 13.08
N GLU A 55 0.86 -0.85 12.47
CA GLU A 55 0.48 -1.86 11.50
C GLU A 55 0.99 -1.53 10.09
N ILE A 56 1.66 -0.39 9.91
CA ILE A 56 2.12 0.10 8.61
C ILE A 56 3.64 0.12 8.57
N PHE A 57 4.20 -0.50 7.54
CA PHE A 57 5.62 -0.60 7.31
C PHE A 57 5.98 0.02 5.96
N LEU A 58 7.09 0.76 5.92
CA LEU A 58 7.61 1.43 4.74
C LEU A 58 8.94 0.81 4.35
N ASP A 59 8.99 0.29 3.12
CA ASP A 59 10.20 -0.25 2.53
C ASP A 59 10.97 0.84 1.78
N LEU A 60 12.20 1.08 2.22
CA LEU A 60 13.07 2.12 1.70
C LEU A 60 14.31 1.53 1.01
N ASP A 61 14.75 2.18 -0.05
CA ASP A 61 16.03 1.89 -0.69
C ASP A 61 17.22 2.48 0.09
N GLY A 62 18.44 2.25 -0.43
CA GLY A 62 19.67 2.77 0.18
C GLY A 62 19.81 4.31 0.18
N GLN A 63 18.94 5.02 -0.55
CA GLN A 63 18.88 6.48 -0.60
C GLN A 63 17.72 7.05 0.23
N GLY A 64 16.89 6.19 0.85
CA GLY A 64 15.70 6.59 1.60
C GLY A 64 14.46 6.84 0.73
N GLN A 65 14.47 6.42 -0.53
CA GLN A 65 13.28 6.48 -1.39
C GLN A 65 12.30 5.36 -1.03
N LEU A 66 11.01 5.68 -1.03
CA LEU A 66 9.96 4.70 -0.77
C LEU A 66 9.82 3.74 -1.96
N LEU A 67 9.99 2.45 -1.71
CA LEU A 67 9.80 1.37 -2.68
C LEU A 67 8.45 0.69 -2.50
N GLY A 68 7.97 0.57 -1.27
CA GLY A 68 6.73 -0.12 -0.97
C GLY A 68 6.15 0.21 0.41
N ILE A 69 4.90 -0.17 0.59
CA ILE A 69 4.12 -0.02 1.82
C ILE A 69 3.50 -1.39 2.11
N GLU A 70 3.69 -1.89 3.33
CA GLU A 70 3.00 -3.06 3.86
C GLU A 70 2.05 -2.59 4.96
N ILE A 71 0.81 -3.08 4.92
CA ILE A 71 -0.22 -2.75 5.90
C ILE A 71 -0.81 -4.06 6.41
N LEU A 72 -0.57 -4.34 7.69
CA LEU A 72 -1.15 -5.49 8.38
C LEU A 72 -2.52 -5.10 8.93
N ASP A 73 -3.45 -6.05 8.94
CA ASP A 73 -4.78 -5.89 9.53
C ASP A 73 -5.44 -4.54 9.23
N PRO A 74 -5.61 -4.16 7.95
CA PRO A 74 -5.99 -2.80 7.62
C PRO A 74 -7.40 -2.42 8.09
N SER A 75 -8.20 -3.33 8.67
CA SER A 75 -9.66 -3.26 8.87
C SER A 75 -10.17 -1.93 9.46
N ASP A 76 -9.39 -1.33 10.35
CA ASP A 76 -9.75 -0.11 11.08
C ASP A 76 -8.89 1.10 10.68
N ILE A 77 -8.14 1.01 9.58
CA ILE A 77 -7.23 2.05 9.09
C ILE A 77 -7.93 2.87 8.01
N ASP A 78 -7.90 4.20 8.15
CA ASP A 78 -8.27 5.11 7.06
C ASP A 78 -7.16 5.16 6.00
N LEU A 79 -7.11 4.12 5.17
CA LEU A 79 -6.11 3.92 4.13
C LEU A 79 -5.97 5.14 3.21
N ALA A 80 -7.08 5.80 2.87
CA ALA A 80 -7.04 6.96 1.98
C ALA A 80 -6.26 8.12 2.59
N THR A 81 -6.49 8.40 3.88
CA THR A 81 -5.77 9.45 4.62
C THR A 81 -4.31 9.08 4.80
N ILE A 82 -4.01 7.85 5.20
CA ILE A 82 -2.62 7.43 5.44
C ILE A 82 -1.80 7.42 4.16
N LEU A 83 -2.31 6.82 3.09
CA LEU A 83 -1.60 6.78 1.82
C LEU A 83 -1.37 8.18 1.27
N LYS A 84 -2.29 9.12 1.50
CA LYS A 84 -2.11 10.53 1.12
C LYS A 84 -1.02 11.22 1.95
N ASN A 85 -0.89 10.92 3.23
CA ASN A 85 0.15 11.47 4.09
C ASN A 85 1.53 10.93 3.70
N ILE A 86 1.65 9.60 3.52
CA ILE A 86 2.87 8.95 3.04
C ILE A 86 3.28 9.50 1.67
N ALA A 87 2.33 9.58 0.73
CA ALA A 87 2.57 10.16 -0.59
C ALA A 87 3.16 11.56 -0.52
N ARG A 88 2.62 12.43 0.35
CA ARG A 88 3.13 13.78 0.55
C ARG A 88 4.54 13.79 1.17
N GLU A 89 4.77 12.95 2.17
CA GLU A 89 6.05 12.86 2.89
C GLU A 89 7.20 12.44 1.96
N TYR A 90 6.93 11.51 1.04
CA TYR A 90 7.92 10.97 0.10
C TYR A 90 7.87 11.59 -1.30
N GLY A 91 7.04 12.63 -1.51
CA GLY A 91 6.97 13.36 -2.78
C GLY A 91 6.42 12.55 -3.95
N ILE A 92 5.46 11.67 -3.69
CA ILE A 92 4.81 10.79 -4.68
C ILE A 92 3.45 11.39 -5.05
N ASP A 93 3.37 12.01 -6.21
CA ASP A 93 2.11 12.58 -6.70
C ASP A 93 1.10 11.46 -7.09
N ASP A 94 -0.20 11.76 -6.93
CA ASP A 94 -1.35 10.93 -7.36
C ASP A 94 -1.51 9.53 -6.73
N LEU A 95 -0.76 9.19 -5.67
CA LEU A 95 -0.80 7.86 -5.06
C LEU A 95 -2.18 7.50 -4.45
N SER A 96 -2.78 8.41 -3.69
CA SER A 96 -3.99 8.12 -2.90
C SER A 96 -5.23 7.85 -3.76
N SER A 97 -5.41 8.59 -4.85
CA SER A 97 -6.57 8.46 -5.76
C SER A 97 -6.53 7.16 -6.54
N LEU A 98 -5.33 6.70 -6.90
CA LEU A 98 -5.13 5.48 -7.68
C LEU A 98 -5.24 4.22 -6.83
N ILE A 99 -4.62 4.20 -5.65
CA ILE A 99 -4.77 3.06 -4.73
C ILE A 99 -6.23 2.92 -4.30
N TYR A 100 -6.92 4.02 -4.02
CA TYR A 100 -8.33 3.94 -3.63
C TYR A 100 -9.19 3.32 -4.74
N LYS A 101 -8.98 3.70 -6.00
CA LYS A 101 -9.70 3.09 -7.13
C LYS A 101 -9.41 1.60 -7.24
N SER A 102 -8.14 1.20 -7.21
CA SER A 102 -7.75 -0.21 -7.30
C SER A 102 -8.27 -1.04 -6.13
N LEU A 103 -8.29 -0.51 -4.90
CA LEU A 103 -8.87 -1.21 -3.76
C LEU A 103 -10.39 -1.39 -3.92
N VAL A 104 -11.09 -0.40 -4.48
CA VAL A 104 -12.52 -0.53 -4.80
C VAL A 104 -12.74 -1.59 -5.90
N ASP A 105 -11.91 -1.61 -6.94
CA ASP A 105 -11.98 -2.62 -8.02
C ASP A 105 -11.60 -4.03 -7.52
N LEU A 106 -10.75 -4.13 -6.50
CA LEU A 106 -10.37 -5.38 -5.83
C LEU A 106 -11.46 -5.90 -4.89
N ALA A 107 -12.25 -5.00 -4.29
CA ALA A 107 -13.32 -5.31 -3.35
C ALA A 107 -14.69 -5.54 -4.01
N ALA A 108 -14.85 -5.17 -5.29
CA ALA A 108 -16.05 -5.40 -6.11
C ALA A 108 -16.04 -6.79 -6.78
#